data_AF-A0A0Q7ZQZ0-F1
#
_entry.id   AF-A0A0Q7ZQZ0-F1
#
_cell.length_a   1.000
_cell.length_b   1.000
_cell.length_c   1.000
_cell.angle_alpha   90.00
_cell.angle_beta   90.00
_cell.angle_gamma   90.00
#
_symmetry.space_group_name_H-M   'P 1'
#
loop_
_entity.id
_entity.type
_entity.pdbx_description
1 polymer ?
#
loop_
_entity_poly.entity_id
_entity_poly.type
_entity_poly.pdbx_seq_one_letter_code
_entity_poly.pdbx_strand_id
1 'polypeptide(L)'
;MAVVVAALLIGGLVYGSYLALAGIGDDATAAPGVATGESDHSTVAQGAAHRDEIAAEPMLTVPERAAWPGETVSTEAPVIKIPAGTGVNGPAFVRTGFPQTPEGAIGQLAQIDLAVLQSMSLTTAEEVYNAWARPGGVRAEDWWITASVRAFLTSTDMGEVKDPSSSVSLEPAAALVKGTDGPDWTTVCVLMKVSASYKQEAQIAFAHCERMQWVGGRWMVAPGAPPAPAPATWPGTQLAHQAGWRTWSTDATTDPDHIEGDH
;
A
#
# COMPACT_ATOMS: atom_id res chain seq x y z
N MET A 1 11.88 -17.47 20.07
CA MET A 1 12.47 -16.13 19.81
C MET A 1 12.22 -15.61 18.41
N ALA A 2 12.12 -16.44 17.36
CA ALA A 2 11.61 -16.01 16.04
C ALA A 2 10.18 -15.42 16.11
N VAL A 3 9.33 -15.98 16.98
CA VAL A 3 7.96 -15.48 17.27
C VAL A 3 7.96 -14.09 17.93
N VAL A 4 9.05 -13.67 18.58
CA VAL A 4 9.11 -12.41 19.35
C VAL A 4 9.50 -11.24 18.45
N VAL A 5 10.36 -11.46 17.45
CA VAL A 5 10.72 -10.46 16.43
C VAL A 5 9.53 -10.20 15.47
N ALA A 6 8.81 -11.27 15.13
CA ALA A 6 7.61 -11.25 14.30
C ALA A 6 6.40 -10.54 14.93
N ALA A 7 6.19 -10.69 16.25
CA ALA A 7 5.07 -10.09 16.97
C ALA A 7 5.22 -8.57 17.19
N LEU A 8 6.43 -8.01 17.07
CA LEU A 8 6.73 -6.61 17.38
C LEU A 8 6.87 -5.70 16.14
N LEU A 9 7.01 -6.27 14.94
CA LEU A 9 6.72 -5.57 13.67
C LEU A 9 5.30 -4.97 13.67
N ILE A 10 4.41 -5.55 14.47
CA ILE A 10 3.00 -5.21 14.61
C ILE A 10 2.75 -4.32 15.85
N GLY A 11 3.77 -3.98 16.64
CA GLY A 11 3.64 -3.04 17.76
C GLY A 11 3.17 -1.63 17.34
N GLY A 12 3.38 -1.25 16.07
CA GLY A 12 2.82 -0.01 15.49
C GLY A 12 1.29 -0.05 15.32
N LEU A 13 0.69 -1.24 15.28
CA LEU A 13 -0.75 -1.46 15.13
C LEU A 13 -1.53 -1.09 16.42
N VAL A 14 -0.84 -1.06 17.57
CA VAL A 14 -1.42 -0.67 18.87
C VAL A 14 -1.34 0.85 19.13
N TYR A 15 -0.43 1.59 18.50
CA TYR A 15 -0.34 3.04 18.69
C TYR A 15 -1.32 3.80 17.78
N GLY A 16 -1.58 3.30 16.56
CA GLY A 16 -2.59 3.86 15.67
C GLY A 16 -4.02 3.72 16.19
N SER A 17 -4.31 2.66 16.96
CA SER A 17 -5.60 2.49 17.64
C SER A 17 -5.80 3.52 18.76
N TYR A 18 -4.73 4.05 19.37
CA TYR A 18 -4.84 5.10 20.39
C TYR A 18 -5.27 6.46 19.82
N LEU A 19 -4.89 6.78 18.57
CA LEU A 19 -5.30 8.03 17.92
C LEU A 19 -6.73 7.97 17.36
N ALA A 20 -7.26 6.78 17.07
CA ALA A 20 -8.66 6.58 16.68
C ALA A 20 -9.63 6.56 17.88
N LEU A 21 -9.20 6.07 19.04
CA LEU A 21 -10.03 5.94 20.24
C LEU A 21 -10.31 7.25 20.97
N ALA A 22 -9.60 8.35 20.67
CA ALA A 22 -9.93 9.66 21.21
C ALA A 22 -11.16 10.32 20.55
N GLY A 23 -11.75 9.69 19.52
CA GLY A 23 -12.76 10.31 18.65
C GLY A 23 -14.20 9.82 18.75
N ILE A 24 -14.50 8.54 19.00
CA ILE A 24 -15.87 8.01 18.83
C ILE A 24 -16.18 6.91 19.86
N GLY A 25 -17.29 7.08 20.58
CA GLY A 25 -17.75 6.25 21.69
C GLY A 25 -18.31 4.87 21.31
N ASP A 26 -18.56 4.09 22.37
CA ASP A 26 -19.09 2.72 22.42
C ASP A 26 -20.23 2.42 21.44
N ASP A 27 -20.07 1.35 20.64
CA ASP A 27 -20.85 0.10 20.69
C ASP A 27 -20.69 -0.66 19.35
N ALA A 28 -20.07 -1.84 19.40
CA ALA A 28 -19.77 -2.67 18.23
C ALA A 28 -20.91 -3.65 17.91
N THR A 29 -21.69 -3.34 16.89
CA THR A 29 -22.46 -4.31 16.09
C THR A 29 -21.89 -4.36 14.67
N ALA A 30 -21.50 -5.54 14.18
CA ALA A 30 -20.97 -5.73 12.82
C ALA A 30 -21.96 -5.20 11.76
N ALA A 31 -21.52 -4.22 10.96
CA ALA A 31 -22.37 -3.42 10.07
C ALA A 31 -22.08 -3.68 8.57
N PRO A 32 -23.08 -3.50 7.68
CA PRO A 32 -22.91 -3.59 6.23
C PRO A 32 -22.21 -2.32 5.71
N GLY A 33 -21.01 -2.45 5.14
CA GLY A 33 -20.25 -1.29 4.62
C GLY A 33 -18.73 -1.48 4.66
N VAL A 34 -18.24 -2.63 4.20
CA VAL A 34 -16.80 -2.90 4.10
C VAL A 34 -16.39 -2.72 2.64
N ALA A 35 -15.42 -1.84 2.39
CA ALA A 35 -14.91 -1.62 1.04
C ALA A 35 -14.18 -2.87 0.53
N THR A 36 -14.66 -3.47 -0.56
CA THR A 36 -14.03 -4.61 -1.26
C THR A 36 -13.42 -4.23 -2.60
N GLY A 37 -13.33 -2.93 -2.90
CA GLY A 37 -12.84 -2.37 -4.14
C GLY A 37 -13.94 -2.04 -5.16
N GLU A 38 -13.79 -0.92 -5.86
CA GLU A 38 -14.71 -0.40 -6.87
C GLU A 38 -14.31 -0.85 -8.29
N SER A 39 -15.29 -1.17 -9.13
CA SER A 39 -15.10 -1.55 -10.54
C SER A 39 -15.56 -0.50 -11.55
N ASP A 40 -16.45 0.42 -11.16
CA ASP A 40 -16.97 1.51 -11.99
C ASP A 40 -16.62 2.86 -11.35
N HIS A 41 -15.90 3.73 -12.04
CA HIS A 41 -15.35 4.95 -11.44
C HIS A 41 -16.20 6.19 -11.77
N SER A 42 -16.63 6.94 -10.75
CA SER A 42 -17.32 8.22 -10.95
C SER A 42 -16.39 9.24 -11.60
N THR A 43 -16.84 9.84 -12.71
CA THR A 43 -16.11 10.91 -13.40
C THR A 43 -16.39 12.30 -12.83
N VAL A 44 -17.37 12.42 -11.94
CA VAL A 44 -17.77 13.69 -11.34
C VAL A 44 -17.12 13.84 -9.97
N ALA A 45 -16.31 14.88 -9.81
CA ALA A 45 -15.71 15.22 -8.53
C ALA A 45 -16.71 15.92 -7.60
N GLN A 46 -16.86 15.39 -6.40
CA GLN A 46 -17.71 15.86 -5.30
C GLN A 46 -16.90 16.63 -4.25
N GLY A 47 -15.57 16.47 -4.22
CA GLY A 47 -14.66 17.31 -3.43
C GLY A 47 -14.21 16.70 -2.11
N ALA A 48 -13.57 17.51 -1.27
CA ALA A 48 -12.76 17.05 -0.14
C ALA A 48 -13.53 16.20 0.89
N ALA A 49 -14.75 16.58 1.25
CA ALA A 49 -15.55 15.82 2.21
C ALA A 49 -15.83 14.39 1.72
N HIS A 50 -16.19 14.23 0.43
CA HIS A 50 -16.43 12.92 -0.16
C HIS A 50 -15.14 12.08 -0.23
N ARG A 51 -14.02 12.70 -0.56
CA ARG A 51 -12.70 12.04 -0.54
C ARG A 51 -12.35 11.53 0.86
N ASP A 52 -12.65 12.32 1.89
CA ASP A 52 -12.43 11.94 3.28
C ASP A 52 -13.31 10.75 3.68
N GLU A 53 -14.58 10.72 3.24
CA GLU A 53 -15.47 9.57 3.41
C GLU A 53 -14.90 8.31 2.75
N ILE A 54 -14.50 8.38 1.47
CA ILE A 54 -13.88 7.24 0.75
C ILE A 54 -12.64 6.74 1.50
N ALA A 55 -11.74 7.64 1.93
CA ALA A 55 -10.52 7.21 2.61
C ALA A 55 -10.80 6.65 4.01
N ALA A 56 -11.80 7.17 4.73
CA ALA A 56 -12.17 6.70 6.06
C ALA A 56 -13.00 5.41 6.07
N GLU A 57 -13.62 5.02 4.95
CA GLU A 57 -14.48 3.82 4.89
C GLU A 57 -13.75 2.56 5.43
N PRO A 58 -14.32 1.84 6.40
CA PRO A 58 -13.64 0.67 6.97
C PRO A 58 -13.35 -0.42 5.93
N MET A 59 -12.21 -1.08 6.11
CA MET A 59 -11.86 -2.29 5.36
C MET A 59 -11.99 -3.53 6.23
N LEU A 60 -11.96 -4.71 5.60
CA LEU A 60 -12.11 -5.98 6.30
C LEU A 60 -11.07 -6.09 7.43
N THR A 61 -11.51 -6.29 8.66
CA THR A 61 -10.59 -6.56 9.76
C THR A 61 -10.14 -8.02 9.71
N VAL A 62 -8.83 -8.24 9.70
CA VAL A 62 -8.22 -9.57 9.59
C VAL A 62 -7.30 -9.86 10.78
N PRO A 63 -7.17 -11.12 11.23
CA PRO A 63 -6.23 -11.45 12.29
C PRO A 63 -4.78 -11.28 11.80
N GLU A 64 -3.86 -10.88 12.67
CA GLU A 64 -2.44 -10.64 12.33
C GLU A 64 -1.77 -11.82 11.61
N ARG A 65 -2.11 -13.04 12.02
CA ARG A 65 -1.59 -14.27 11.40
C ARG A 65 -1.95 -14.40 9.91
N ALA A 66 -2.94 -13.65 9.42
CA ALA A 66 -3.34 -13.64 8.02
C ALA A 66 -2.25 -13.08 7.11
N ALA A 67 -1.35 -12.23 7.63
CA ALA A 67 -0.24 -11.68 6.84
C ALA A 67 0.86 -12.73 6.54
N TRP A 68 0.84 -13.89 7.19
CA TRP A 68 1.89 -14.92 7.04
C TRP A 68 1.53 -15.92 5.95
N PRO A 69 2.53 -16.60 5.35
CA PRO A 69 2.30 -17.67 4.38
C PRO A 69 1.17 -18.62 4.79
N GLY A 70 0.17 -18.74 3.92
CA GLY A 70 -1.04 -19.51 4.15
C GLY A 70 -1.47 -20.31 2.92
N GLU A 71 -2.43 -21.21 3.11
CA GLU A 71 -2.96 -22.05 2.04
C GLU A 71 -3.68 -21.21 0.97
N THR A 72 -3.18 -21.30 -0.25
CA THR A 72 -3.76 -20.61 -1.42
C THR A 72 -4.89 -21.43 -2.02
N VAL A 73 -5.93 -20.76 -2.49
CA VAL A 73 -7.04 -21.42 -3.18
C VAL A 73 -6.75 -21.52 -4.69
N SER A 74 -7.23 -22.59 -5.34
CA SER A 74 -7.09 -22.76 -6.80
C SER A 74 -8.08 -21.92 -7.62
N THR A 75 -9.06 -21.28 -6.97
CA THR A 75 -9.99 -20.38 -7.66
C THR A 75 -9.24 -19.16 -8.18
N GLU A 76 -9.41 -18.87 -9.47
CA GLU A 76 -8.82 -17.68 -10.08
C GLU A 76 -9.39 -16.43 -9.42
N ALA A 77 -8.55 -15.68 -8.70
CA ALA A 77 -8.95 -14.40 -8.14
C ALA A 77 -9.19 -13.40 -9.28
N PRO A 78 -10.10 -12.42 -9.11
CA PRO A 78 -10.19 -11.32 -10.06
C PRO A 78 -8.82 -10.67 -10.27
N VAL A 79 -8.43 -10.45 -11.51
CA VAL A 79 -7.15 -9.82 -11.86
C VAL A 79 -7.32 -8.31 -11.99
N ILE A 80 -6.28 -7.55 -11.64
CA ILE A 80 -6.15 -6.13 -11.96
C ILE A 80 -4.88 -5.90 -12.78
N LYS A 81 -5.04 -5.26 -13.94
CA LYS A 81 -3.95 -4.95 -14.86
C LYS A 81 -3.35 -3.60 -14.50
N ILE A 82 -2.08 -3.59 -14.09
CA ILE A 82 -1.37 -2.39 -13.70
C ILE A 82 -0.47 -1.94 -14.84
N PRO A 83 -0.62 -0.72 -15.37
CA PRO A 83 0.23 -0.20 -16.42
C PRO A 83 1.72 -0.26 -16.04
N ALA A 84 2.56 -0.63 -16.99
CA ALA A 84 4.00 -0.42 -16.88
C ALA A 84 4.26 1.09 -16.96
N GLY A 85 4.78 1.68 -15.88
CA GLY A 85 5.27 3.07 -15.93
C GLY A 85 6.42 3.19 -16.95
N THR A 86 6.71 4.40 -17.42
CA THR A 86 7.64 4.66 -18.55
C THR A 86 9.12 4.33 -18.28
N GLY A 87 9.45 3.73 -17.14
CA GLY A 87 10.82 3.40 -16.74
C GLY A 87 11.67 4.61 -16.31
N VAL A 88 11.15 5.83 -16.43
CA VAL A 88 11.84 7.05 -16.00
C VAL A 88 11.74 7.21 -14.48
N ASN A 89 12.89 7.24 -13.83
CA ASN A 89 12.98 7.53 -12.39
C ASN A 89 12.79 9.03 -12.14
N GLY A 90 11.86 9.34 -11.25
CA GLY A 90 11.60 10.69 -10.74
C GLY A 90 12.40 10.98 -9.47
N PRO A 91 11.99 11.99 -8.70
CA PRO A 91 12.58 12.32 -7.41
C PRO A 91 12.69 11.10 -6.48
N ALA A 92 13.79 11.03 -5.72
CA ALA A 92 14.10 9.90 -4.83
C ALA A 92 14.13 8.53 -5.54
N PHE A 93 14.44 8.51 -6.85
CA PHE A 93 14.52 7.32 -7.70
C PHE A 93 13.24 6.48 -7.81
N VAL A 94 12.09 7.06 -7.47
CA VAL A 94 10.80 6.41 -7.64
C VAL A 94 10.43 6.41 -9.13
N ARG A 95 10.13 5.25 -9.71
CA ARG A 95 9.68 5.13 -11.10
C ARG A 95 8.37 5.89 -11.32
N THR A 96 8.25 6.52 -12.49
CA THR A 96 7.13 7.41 -12.85
C THR A 96 6.50 7.03 -14.19
N GLY A 97 5.61 7.89 -14.70
CA GLY A 97 5.03 7.75 -16.03
C GLY A 97 3.77 6.89 -16.10
N PHE A 98 3.15 6.61 -14.96
CA PHE A 98 1.86 5.93 -14.92
C PHE A 98 0.75 6.83 -15.46
N PRO A 99 -0.23 6.30 -16.20
CA PRO A 99 -1.31 7.09 -16.80
C PRO A 99 -2.26 7.66 -15.73
N GLN A 100 -3.05 8.67 -16.11
CA GLN A 100 -4.11 9.27 -15.29
C GLN A 100 -5.32 8.32 -15.17
N THR A 101 -5.12 7.17 -14.54
CA THR A 101 -6.16 6.20 -14.19
C THR A 101 -5.94 5.71 -12.75
N PRO A 102 -6.96 5.13 -12.10
CA PRO A 102 -6.79 4.51 -10.79
C PRO A 102 -5.72 3.41 -10.77
N GLU A 103 -5.60 2.61 -11.84
CA GLU A 103 -4.55 1.60 -11.98
C GLU A 103 -3.16 2.25 -12.12
N GLY A 104 -3.08 3.40 -12.78
CA GLY A 104 -1.86 4.20 -12.81
C GLY A 104 -1.48 4.73 -11.41
N ALA A 105 -2.48 5.10 -10.60
CA ALA A 105 -2.26 5.49 -9.20
C ALA A 105 -1.74 4.31 -8.35
N ILE A 106 -2.29 3.11 -8.55
CA ILE A 106 -1.78 1.87 -7.94
C ILE A 106 -0.32 1.64 -8.33
N GLY A 107 0.00 1.75 -9.62
CA GLY A 107 1.37 1.60 -10.12
C GLY A 107 2.33 2.60 -9.46
N GLN A 108 1.93 3.86 -9.35
CA GLN A 108 2.74 4.89 -8.69
C GLN A 108 2.92 4.63 -7.19
N LEU A 109 1.85 4.26 -6.47
CA LEU A 109 1.91 3.92 -5.05
C LEU A 109 2.85 2.73 -4.81
N ALA A 110 2.74 1.68 -5.62
CA ALA A 110 3.63 0.52 -5.53
C ALA A 110 5.11 0.90 -5.67
N GLN A 111 5.45 1.85 -6.55
CA GLN A 111 6.84 2.31 -6.72
C GLN A 111 7.32 3.18 -5.55
N ILE A 112 6.43 3.97 -4.94
CA ILE A 112 6.72 4.72 -3.70
C ILE A 112 7.04 3.72 -2.57
N ASP A 113 6.15 2.75 -2.37
CA ASP A 113 6.31 1.70 -1.36
C ASP A 113 7.60 0.90 -1.56
N LEU A 114 7.91 0.52 -2.80
CA LEU A 114 9.14 -0.19 -3.16
C LEU A 114 10.38 0.62 -2.78
N ALA A 115 10.45 1.89 -3.16
CA ALA A 115 11.61 2.74 -2.88
C ALA A 115 11.88 2.86 -1.38
N VAL A 116 10.82 3.02 -0.58
CA VAL A 116 10.96 3.17 0.87
C VAL A 116 11.25 1.82 1.55
N LEU A 117 10.42 0.81 1.32
CA LEU A 117 10.48 -0.45 2.06
C LEU A 117 11.67 -1.32 1.66
N GLN A 118 12.18 -1.23 0.42
CA GLN A 118 13.42 -1.94 0.05
C GLN A 118 14.66 -1.29 0.72
N SER A 119 14.63 0.03 0.90
CA SER A 119 15.72 0.75 1.56
C SER A 119 15.79 0.44 3.06
N MET A 120 14.63 0.23 3.70
CA MET A 120 14.47 0.19 5.17
C MET A 120 15.34 1.25 5.86
N SER A 121 15.20 2.50 5.42
CA SER A 121 15.94 3.66 5.89
C SER A 121 14.97 4.76 6.29
N LEU A 122 15.08 5.27 7.52
CA LEU A 122 14.22 6.37 7.98
C LEU A 122 14.45 7.65 7.17
N THR A 123 15.70 7.95 6.82
CA THR A 123 16.05 9.08 5.96
C THR A 123 15.44 8.94 4.57
N THR A 124 15.52 7.77 3.96
CA THR A 124 14.95 7.53 2.63
C THR A 124 13.42 7.60 2.67
N ALA A 125 12.78 7.11 3.74
CA ALA A 125 11.33 7.27 3.93
C ALA A 125 10.91 8.74 3.96
N GLU A 126 11.64 9.58 4.70
CA GLU A 126 11.39 11.01 4.77
C GLU A 126 11.63 11.72 3.42
N GLU A 127 12.74 11.42 2.75
CA GLU A 127 13.06 11.98 1.42
C GLU A 127 11.99 11.64 0.39
N VAL A 128 11.56 10.37 0.31
CA VAL A 128 10.50 9.94 -0.60
C VAL A 128 9.19 10.63 -0.25
N TYR A 129 8.78 10.65 1.03
CA TYR A 129 7.53 11.30 1.43
C TYR A 129 7.52 12.78 1.04
N ASN A 130 8.59 13.52 1.37
CA ASN A 130 8.68 14.94 1.05
C ASN A 130 8.68 15.23 -0.47
N ALA A 131 9.18 14.29 -1.28
CA ALA A 131 9.20 14.43 -2.73
C ALA A 131 7.89 14.04 -3.43
N TRP A 132 7.07 13.20 -2.78
CA TRP A 132 5.90 12.55 -3.37
C TRP A 132 4.56 12.91 -2.72
N ALA A 133 4.57 13.51 -1.53
CA ALA A 133 3.38 13.97 -0.84
C ALA A 133 3.08 15.44 -1.09
N ARG A 134 1.78 15.74 -1.22
CA ARG A 134 1.28 17.11 -1.31
C ARG A 134 1.12 17.71 0.09
N PRO A 135 1.32 19.03 0.26
CA PRO A 135 1.04 19.71 1.52
C PRO A 135 -0.42 19.51 1.98
N GLY A 136 -0.62 19.34 3.29
CA GLY A 136 -1.94 19.12 3.91
C GLY A 136 -2.25 17.67 4.27
N GLY A 137 -1.27 16.76 4.16
CA GLY A 137 -1.28 15.44 4.77
C GLY A 137 -0.62 15.41 6.16
N VAL A 138 -0.29 14.21 6.62
CA VAL A 138 0.49 13.99 7.85
C VAL A 138 1.96 14.42 7.67
N ARG A 139 2.71 14.45 8.77
CA ARG A 139 4.17 14.64 8.72
C ARG A 139 4.83 13.34 8.26
N ALA A 140 6.01 13.45 7.65
CA ALA A 140 6.77 12.28 7.17
C ALA A 140 7.02 11.25 8.28
N GLU A 141 7.26 11.70 9.52
CA GLU A 141 7.49 10.83 10.68
C GLU A 141 6.25 10.05 11.17
N ASP A 142 5.06 10.55 10.84
CA ASP A 142 3.74 10.00 11.17
C ASP A 142 3.12 9.21 10.01
N TRP A 143 3.77 9.22 8.85
CA TRP A 143 3.35 8.46 7.69
C TRP A 143 3.45 6.95 7.96
N TRP A 144 2.44 6.20 7.54
CA TRP A 144 2.31 4.76 7.80
C TRP A 144 3.54 3.95 7.39
N ILE A 145 4.12 4.26 6.23
CA ILE A 145 5.30 3.55 5.75
C ILE A 145 6.54 3.88 6.60
N THR A 146 6.73 5.14 7.00
CA THR A 146 7.82 5.51 7.92
C THR A 146 7.69 4.79 9.25
N ALA A 147 6.47 4.70 9.79
CA ALA A 147 6.20 3.95 11.01
C ALA A 147 6.52 2.45 10.84
N SER A 148 6.22 1.87 9.68
CA SER A 148 6.53 0.48 9.34
C SER A 148 8.04 0.21 9.26
N VAL A 149 8.80 1.11 8.62
CA VAL A 149 10.27 1.05 8.58
C VAL A 149 10.85 1.13 10.00
N ARG A 150 10.36 2.08 10.82
CA ARG A 150 10.79 2.22 12.22
C ARG A 150 10.54 0.96 13.02
N ALA A 151 9.36 0.36 12.88
CA ALA A 151 9.00 -0.89 13.57
C ALA A 151 9.94 -2.04 13.18
N PHE A 152 10.25 -2.19 11.89
CA PHE A 152 11.20 -3.18 11.41
C PHE A 152 12.59 -2.99 12.03
N LEU A 153 13.16 -1.80 11.90
CA LEU A 153 14.52 -1.52 12.38
C LEU A 153 14.65 -1.64 13.90
N THR A 154 13.61 -1.27 14.63
CA THR A 154 13.54 -1.45 16.09
C THR A 154 13.48 -2.92 16.46
N SER A 155 12.68 -3.72 15.74
CA SER A 155 12.53 -5.16 16.03
C SER A 155 13.82 -5.97 15.79
N THR A 156 14.70 -5.46 14.92
CA THR A 156 15.96 -6.11 14.54
C THR A 156 17.20 -5.48 15.18
N ASP A 157 17.03 -4.42 15.98
CA ASP A 157 18.11 -3.66 16.62
C ASP A 157 19.13 -3.11 15.61
N MET A 158 18.64 -2.62 14.46
CA MET A 158 19.46 -2.13 13.34
C MET A 158 19.69 -0.61 13.32
N GLY A 159 19.10 0.15 14.25
CA GLY A 159 19.20 1.61 14.27
C GLY A 159 18.26 2.28 13.25
N GLU A 160 18.79 3.19 12.43
CA GLU A 160 17.97 4.01 11.50
C GLU A 160 17.97 3.53 10.05
N VAL A 161 18.79 2.52 9.73
CA VAL A 161 18.90 1.91 8.40
C VAL A 161 19.23 0.43 8.53
N LYS A 162 18.71 -0.42 7.62
CA LYS A 162 18.99 -1.86 7.67
C LYS A 162 20.48 -2.16 7.56
N ASP A 163 20.92 -3.20 8.26
CA ASP A 163 22.29 -3.70 8.16
C ASP A 163 22.62 -4.10 6.71
N PRO A 164 23.81 -3.77 6.17
CA PRO A 164 24.21 -4.13 4.80
C PRO A 164 24.18 -5.62 4.48
N SER A 165 24.33 -6.48 5.49
CA SER A 165 24.21 -7.94 5.37
C SER A 165 22.76 -8.44 5.29
N SER A 166 21.78 -7.55 5.53
CA SER A 166 20.36 -7.86 5.43
C SER A 166 19.79 -7.50 4.06
N SER A 167 18.95 -8.38 3.53
CA SER A 167 18.16 -8.10 2.33
C SER A 167 16.69 -7.90 2.68
N VAL A 168 16.05 -6.98 1.96
CA VAL A 168 14.60 -6.83 1.92
C VAL A 168 14.21 -6.69 0.47
N SER A 169 13.35 -7.59 0.00
CA SER A 169 12.74 -7.52 -1.33
C SER A 169 11.22 -7.48 -1.19
N LEU A 170 10.59 -6.83 -2.17
CA LEU A 170 9.16 -6.66 -2.22
C LEU A 170 8.67 -7.02 -3.62
N GLU A 171 7.55 -7.74 -3.66
CA GLU A 171 6.85 -8.15 -4.88
C GLU A 171 5.39 -7.69 -4.78
N PRO A 172 4.92 -6.78 -5.65
CA PRO A 172 3.50 -6.48 -5.76
C PRO A 172 2.72 -7.75 -6.12
N ALA A 173 1.74 -8.10 -5.30
CA ALA A 173 1.02 -9.37 -5.41
C ALA A 173 -0.48 -9.17 -5.65
N ALA A 174 -1.07 -8.11 -5.10
CA ALA A 174 -2.45 -7.72 -5.37
C ALA A 174 -2.64 -6.22 -5.20
N ALA A 175 -3.76 -5.71 -5.70
CA ALA A 175 -4.17 -4.32 -5.50
C ALA A 175 -5.69 -4.18 -5.46
N LEU A 176 -6.15 -3.02 -5.00
CA LEU A 176 -7.55 -2.62 -5.02
C LEU A 176 -7.68 -1.10 -5.19
N VAL A 177 -8.71 -0.67 -5.91
CA VAL A 177 -9.17 0.72 -5.92
C VAL A 177 -10.27 0.82 -4.90
N LYS A 178 -10.06 1.52 -3.79
CA LYS A 178 -11.04 1.63 -2.72
C LYS A 178 -12.22 2.52 -3.13
N GLY A 179 -11.92 3.61 -3.83
CA GLY A 179 -12.92 4.50 -4.40
C GLY A 179 -12.28 5.70 -5.12
N THR A 180 -13.08 6.38 -5.92
CA THR A 180 -12.64 7.51 -6.78
C THR A 180 -13.46 8.78 -6.54
N ASP A 181 -12.86 9.94 -6.80
CA ASP A 181 -13.57 11.23 -6.80
C ASP A 181 -13.19 12.06 -8.04
N GLY A 182 -13.80 11.70 -9.17
CA GLY A 182 -13.39 12.19 -10.49
C GLY A 182 -12.09 11.55 -10.98
N PRO A 183 -11.56 12.00 -12.13
CA PRO A 183 -10.38 11.39 -12.76
C PRO A 183 -9.06 11.71 -12.04
N ASP A 184 -9.03 12.75 -11.21
CA ASP A 184 -7.80 13.29 -10.61
C ASP A 184 -7.54 12.81 -9.18
N TRP A 185 -8.42 12.00 -8.60
CA TRP A 185 -8.30 11.57 -7.22
C TRP A 185 -8.83 10.17 -7.00
N THR A 186 -8.10 9.37 -6.24
CA THR A 186 -8.49 8.00 -5.87
C THR A 186 -7.87 7.60 -4.54
N THR A 187 -8.52 6.72 -3.79
CA THR A 187 -7.86 5.94 -2.74
C THR A 187 -7.58 4.56 -3.27
N VAL A 188 -6.32 4.16 -3.26
CA VAL A 188 -5.87 2.86 -3.79
C VAL A 188 -5.06 2.13 -2.75
N CYS A 189 -5.05 0.81 -2.82
CA CYS A 189 -4.25 0.00 -1.92
C CYS A 189 -3.45 -1.06 -2.68
N VAL A 190 -2.27 -1.34 -2.15
CA VAL A 190 -1.34 -2.36 -2.65
C VAL A 190 -1.11 -3.42 -1.59
N LEU A 191 -0.96 -4.65 -2.04
CA LEU A 191 -0.55 -5.80 -1.23
C LEU A 191 0.76 -6.34 -1.80
N MET A 192 1.78 -6.33 -0.95
CA MET A 192 3.14 -6.72 -1.28
C MET A 192 3.51 -8.01 -0.55
N LYS A 193 4.20 -8.93 -1.22
CA LYS A 193 4.96 -9.98 -0.55
C LYS A 193 6.33 -9.42 -0.21
N VAL A 194 6.60 -9.31 1.08
CA VAL A 194 7.91 -8.90 1.59
C VAL A 194 8.71 -10.15 1.93
N SER A 195 9.90 -10.26 1.36
CA SER A 195 10.89 -11.26 1.78
C SER A 195 12.05 -10.51 2.44
N ALA A 196 12.36 -10.89 3.68
CA ALA A 196 13.48 -10.31 4.41
C ALA A 196 14.44 -11.42 4.82
N SER A 197 15.73 -11.16 4.70
CA SER A 197 16.77 -12.02 5.25
C SER A 197 17.58 -11.24 6.28
N TYR A 198 17.54 -11.72 7.52
CA TYR A 198 18.44 -11.29 8.59
C TYR A 198 18.59 -12.44 9.59
N LYS A 199 19.73 -13.15 9.52
CA LYS A 199 20.02 -14.41 10.23
C LYS A 199 19.12 -15.59 9.82
N GLN A 200 17.88 -15.33 9.42
CA GLN A 200 16.91 -16.26 8.86
C GLN A 200 16.11 -15.55 7.76
N GLU A 201 15.55 -16.32 6.83
CA GLU A 201 14.58 -15.82 5.85
C GLU A 201 13.18 -15.82 6.45
N ALA A 202 12.44 -14.74 6.21
CA ALA A 202 11.04 -14.61 6.59
C ALA A 202 10.24 -13.98 5.45
N GLN A 203 8.97 -14.35 5.37
CA GLN A 203 8.01 -13.77 4.44
C GLN A 203 6.78 -13.27 5.18
N ILE A 204 6.30 -12.10 4.77
CA ILE A 204 5.09 -11.49 5.28
C ILE A 204 4.41 -10.68 4.18
N ALA A 205 3.09 -10.63 4.22
CA ALA A 205 2.30 -9.73 3.40
C ALA A 205 2.22 -8.35 4.05
N PHE A 206 2.57 -7.31 3.30
CA PHE A 206 2.41 -5.92 3.71
C PHE A 206 1.32 -5.28 2.86
N ALA A 207 0.37 -4.61 3.50
CA ALA A 207 -0.72 -3.91 2.82
C ALA A 207 -0.70 -2.43 3.17
N HIS A 208 -0.96 -1.59 2.18
CA HIS A 208 -0.96 -0.14 2.33
C HIS A 208 -2.01 0.48 1.44
N CYS A 209 -2.86 1.33 2.02
CA CYS A 209 -3.78 2.20 1.30
C CYS A 209 -3.27 3.64 1.35
N GLU A 210 -3.38 4.35 0.24
CA GLU A 210 -2.99 5.76 0.17
C GLU A 210 -3.97 6.57 -0.68
N ARG A 211 -4.14 7.84 -0.32
CA ARG A 211 -4.89 8.81 -1.14
C ARG A 211 -3.95 9.28 -2.24
N MET A 212 -4.35 9.16 -3.50
CA MET A 212 -3.55 9.57 -4.65
C MET A 212 -4.26 10.68 -5.42
N GLN A 213 -3.50 11.70 -5.85
CA GLN A 213 -3.99 12.81 -6.65
C GLN A 213 -3.12 13.00 -7.90
N TRP A 214 -3.75 13.16 -9.05
CA TRP A 214 -3.08 13.51 -10.29
C TRP A 214 -2.78 15.00 -10.33
N VAL A 215 -1.50 15.36 -10.32
CA VAL A 215 -1.06 16.76 -10.41
C VAL A 215 0.25 16.86 -11.18
N GLY A 216 0.32 17.81 -12.12
CA GLY A 216 1.55 18.09 -12.86
C GLY A 216 2.00 16.91 -13.72
N GLY A 217 1.06 16.11 -14.24
CA GLY A 217 1.34 14.98 -15.12
C GLY A 217 1.78 13.70 -14.41
N ARG A 218 1.56 13.58 -13.09
CA ARG A 218 1.86 12.35 -12.32
C ARG A 218 0.94 12.19 -11.11
N TRP A 219 0.84 10.97 -10.62
CA TRP A 219 0.22 10.67 -9.34
C TRP A 219 1.13 11.05 -8.17
N MET A 220 0.55 11.65 -7.14
CA MET A 220 1.21 12.08 -5.90
C MET A 220 0.36 11.65 -4.70
N VAL A 221 0.95 11.48 -3.54
CA VAL A 221 0.19 11.29 -2.29
C VAL A 221 -0.60 12.56 -2.00
N ALA A 222 -1.92 12.41 -1.89
CA ALA A 222 -2.86 13.51 -1.77
C ALA A 222 -2.92 14.06 -0.33
N PRO A 223 -3.38 15.30 -0.14
CA PRO A 223 -3.65 15.85 1.19
C PRO A 223 -4.78 15.10 1.92
N GLY A 224 -4.82 15.23 3.24
CA GLY A 224 -5.86 14.69 4.12
C GLY A 224 -5.35 13.67 5.13
N ALA A 225 -6.28 13.14 5.92
CA ALA A 225 -5.98 12.05 6.85
C ALA A 225 -5.63 10.75 6.11
N PRO A 226 -4.76 9.89 6.67
CA PRO A 226 -4.46 8.60 6.08
C PRO A 226 -5.72 7.73 5.92
N PRO A 227 -5.82 6.90 4.86
CA PRO A 227 -6.93 5.97 4.72
C PRO A 227 -7.03 4.96 5.85
N ALA A 228 -8.23 4.38 6.00
CA ALA A 228 -8.43 3.19 6.82
C ALA A 228 -7.41 2.09 6.46
N PRO A 229 -6.81 1.40 7.45
CA PRO A 229 -5.76 0.42 7.20
C PRO A 229 -6.19 -0.70 6.24
N ALA A 230 -5.31 -1.02 5.30
CA ALA A 230 -5.51 -2.11 4.37
C ALA A 230 -5.43 -3.48 5.08
N PRO A 231 -6.26 -4.46 4.71
CA PRO A 231 -6.19 -5.82 5.26
C PRO A 231 -4.92 -6.55 4.79
N ALA A 232 -3.95 -6.71 5.67
CA ALA A 232 -2.75 -7.51 5.42
C ALA A 232 -3.08 -9.01 5.44
N THR A 233 -3.34 -9.56 4.25
CA THR A 233 -3.65 -10.98 4.03
C THR A 233 -2.64 -11.60 3.08
N TRP A 234 -2.26 -12.86 3.29
CA TRP A 234 -1.36 -13.55 2.38
C TRP A 234 -1.99 -13.68 0.98
N PRO A 235 -1.28 -13.29 -0.10
CA PRO A 235 -1.84 -13.32 -1.45
C PRO A 235 -2.31 -14.71 -1.88
N GLY A 236 -3.43 -14.75 -2.61
CA GLY A 236 -4.04 -15.98 -3.12
C GLY A 236 -4.77 -16.84 -2.08
N THR A 237 -4.85 -16.39 -0.81
CA THR A 237 -5.70 -17.04 0.19
C THR A 237 -7.17 -16.67 0.01
N GLN A 238 -8.08 -17.52 0.49
CA GLN A 238 -9.52 -17.21 0.50
C GLN A 238 -9.83 -15.91 1.25
N LEU A 239 -9.10 -15.62 2.33
CA LEU A 239 -9.28 -14.39 3.10
C LEU A 239 -8.83 -13.15 2.30
N ALA A 240 -7.78 -13.27 1.48
CA ALA A 240 -7.39 -12.19 0.58
C ALA A 240 -8.50 -11.90 -0.44
N HIS A 241 -9.16 -12.94 -0.97
CA HIS A 241 -10.28 -12.75 -1.90
C HIS A 241 -11.48 -12.10 -1.21
N GLN A 242 -11.79 -12.52 0.03
CA GLN A 242 -12.85 -11.90 0.85
C GLN A 242 -12.56 -10.44 1.19
N ALA A 243 -11.28 -10.08 1.33
CA ALA A 243 -10.83 -8.72 1.53
C ALA A 243 -10.89 -7.85 0.26
N GLY A 244 -11.27 -8.41 -0.90
CA GLY A 244 -11.39 -7.69 -2.16
C GLY A 244 -10.07 -7.53 -2.93
N TRP A 245 -8.99 -8.20 -2.51
CA TRP A 245 -7.71 -8.13 -3.22
C TRP A 245 -7.84 -8.74 -4.62
N ARG A 246 -7.41 -7.99 -5.64
CA ARG A 246 -7.34 -8.45 -7.03
C ARG A 246 -5.90 -8.78 -7.37
N THR A 247 -5.66 -9.95 -7.95
CA THR A 247 -4.31 -10.42 -8.30
C THR A 247 -3.65 -9.42 -9.23
N TRP A 248 -2.43 -9.02 -8.87
CA TRP A 248 -1.62 -8.10 -9.65
C TRP A 248 -1.20 -8.76 -10.98
N SER A 249 -1.38 -8.04 -12.08
CA SER A 249 -0.80 -8.38 -13.38
C SER A 249 -0.22 -7.12 -14.01
N THR A 250 1.01 -7.17 -14.49
CA THR A 250 1.60 -6.03 -15.20
C THR A 250 1.10 -6.00 -16.64
N ASP A 251 0.57 -4.86 -17.06
CA ASP A 251 0.17 -4.63 -18.45
C ASP A 251 1.38 -4.20 -19.29
N ALA A 252 2.05 -5.20 -19.88
CA ALA A 252 3.22 -4.98 -20.71
C ALA A 252 2.91 -4.19 -22.00
N THR A 253 1.65 -4.05 -22.42
CA THR A 253 1.30 -3.27 -23.63
C THR A 253 1.49 -1.76 -23.45
N THR A 254 1.66 -1.32 -22.20
CA THR A 254 1.92 0.08 -21.85
C THR A 254 3.42 0.36 -21.62
N ASP A 255 4.27 -0.65 -21.73
CA ASP A 255 5.72 -0.49 -21.67
C ASP A 255 6.23 0.22 -22.94
N PRO A 256 6.94 1.36 -22.84
CA PRO A 256 7.50 2.03 -24.02
C PRO A 256 8.47 1.17 -24.83
N ASP A 257 9.02 0.10 -24.23
CA ASP A 257 9.90 -0.86 -24.90
C ASP A 257 9.15 -2.12 -25.40
N HIS A 258 7.81 -2.14 -25.31
CA HIS A 258 7.00 -3.26 -25.83
C HIS A 258 7.12 -3.37 -27.35
N ILE A 259 7.77 -4.43 -27.82
CA ILE A 259 7.71 -4.85 -29.21
C ILE A 259 6.59 -5.88 -29.32
N GLU A 260 5.50 -5.50 -29.96
CA GLU A 260 4.40 -6.42 -30.28
C GLU A 260 4.93 -7.53 -31.20
N GLY A 261 4.96 -8.76 -30.69
CA GLY A 261 5.45 -9.92 -31.43
C GLY A 261 4.37 -10.48 -32.35
N ASP A 262 4.67 -10.55 -33.65
CA ASP A 262 3.92 -11.25 -34.70
C ASP A 262 3.36 -12.61 -34.19
N HIS A 263 2.04 -12.77 -34.30
CA HIS A 263 1.35 -14.06 -34.20
C HIS A 263 1.41 -14.81 -35.53
#